data_AF-A0A396ZZG3-F1
#
_entry.id   AF-A0A396ZZG3-F1
#
_cell.length_a   1.000
_cell.length_b   1.000
_cell.length_c   1.000
_cell.angle_alpha   90.00
_cell.angle_beta   90.00
_cell.angle_gamma   90.00
#
_symmetry.space_group_name_H-M   'P 1'
#
loop_
_entity.id
_entity.type
_entity.pdbx_description
1 polymer ?
#
loop_
_entity_poly.entity_id
_entity_poly.type
_entity_poly.pdbx_seq_one_letter_code
_entity_poly.pdbx_strand_id
1 'polypeptide(L)'
;MKMYWAFASDLWAVTDPSTFIFVRHMGQFAFANVSMESVVLQNGTVAQVESGAFATFRDTIGPFGSVDVKHVAVPPSVVRFVLHVKDTMTRLRTKSLSLSAEYSAMYDPSEFCYIPASWFESGQVYGAGGNIMCPESTTWVLEGDFGFSPVRGRLTAVIALNMVVPSVNTTHEGTALCPNVCQALMLDRPLSFLKNSSYFGDNEVWFSTIAALAATAQADVRNVAVEVFQYGTVESTSSNVTFLRHTLFDESLPGFHLISWCLMVEWCLAQREVISLQGDRGTINLLTTNSPDVDSLVNPLEVPVNVASYIRYHLRGGLSMFELNRVAGVVWVGHTLLFVRGLAAISLLSTQVLTLTPVGYQCIPPP
;
A
#
# COMPACT_ATOMS: atom_id res chain seq x y z
N MET A 1 -15.97 3.22 -5.54
CA MET A 1 -14.73 3.23 -4.73
C MET A 1 -15.13 3.66 -3.32
N LYS A 2 -14.65 2.99 -2.25
CA LYS A 2 -15.05 3.33 -0.86
C LYS A 2 -14.22 4.48 -0.25
N MET A 3 -13.09 4.81 -0.89
CA MET A 3 -12.27 6.00 -0.59
C MET A 3 -12.68 7.17 -1.47
N TYR A 4 -12.05 8.33 -1.25
CA TYR A 4 -12.29 9.51 -2.08
C TYR A 4 -12.05 9.20 -3.57
N TRP A 5 -13.08 9.40 -4.37
CA TRP A 5 -13.13 8.98 -5.78
C TRP A 5 -12.56 10.02 -6.76
N ALA A 6 -11.79 10.98 -6.24
CA ALA A 6 -11.17 12.09 -6.97
C ALA A 6 -12.15 13.10 -7.61
N PHE A 7 -11.63 14.29 -7.90
CA PHE A 7 -12.38 15.43 -8.41
C PHE A 7 -13.15 15.16 -9.72
N ALA A 8 -12.69 14.24 -10.56
CA ALA A 8 -13.39 13.89 -11.79
C ALA A 8 -14.73 13.21 -11.52
N SER A 9 -14.82 12.38 -10.48
CA SER A 9 -16.07 11.75 -10.04
C SER A 9 -16.98 12.76 -9.35
N ASP A 10 -16.43 13.75 -8.65
CA ASP A 10 -17.21 14.89 -8.17
C ASP A 10 -17.84 15.62 -9.35
N LEU A 11 -17.06 15.99 -10.38
CA LEU A 11 -17.62 16.65 -11.57
C LEU A 11 -18.68 15.82 -12.29
N TRP A 12 -18.50 14.50 -12.39
CA TRP A 12 -19.50 13.59 -12.97
C TRP A 12 -20.77 13.57 -12.13
N ALA A 13 -20.65 13.54 -10.79
CA ALA A 13 -21.76 13.58 -9.87
C ALA A 13 -22.52 14.92 -9.84
N VAL A 14 -22.10 15.98 -10.55
CA VAL A 14 -22.91 17.21 -10.74
C VAL A 14 -23.66 17.20 -12.08
N THR A 15 -23.39 16.23 -12.96
CA THR A 15 -24.01 16.21 -14.30
C THR A 15 -25.47 15.78 -14.29
N ASP A 16 -25.92 15.09 -13.24
CA ASP A 16 -27.32 14.75 -13.05
C ASP A 16 -28.01 15.86 -12.22
N PRO A 17 -29.09 16.48 -12.73
CA PRO A 17 -29.80 17.55 -12.03
C PRO A 17 -30.50 17.12 -10.73
N SER A 18 -30.56 15.81 -10.46
CA SER A 18 -31.00 15.23 -9.18
C SER A 18 -29.87 15.07 -8.15
N THR A 19 -28.61 15.31 -8.56
CA THR A 19 -27.42 15.21 -7.72
C THR A 19 -26.83 16.57 -7.37
N PHE A 20 -26.10 16.60 -6.26
CA PHE A 20 -25.73 17.82 -5.56
C PHE A 20 -24.68 18.70 -6.27
N ILE A 21 -24.68 20.01 -5.98
CA ILE A 21 -23.81 21.01 -6.64
C ILE A 21 -22.60 21.36 -5.75
N PHE A 22 -21.37 21.41 -6.25
CA PHE A 22 -20.17 21.71 -5.43
C PHE A 22 -19.81 23.20 -5.29
N VAL A 23 -20.71 24.11 -5.68
CA VAL A 23 -20.50 25.57 -5.57
C VAL A 23 -21.04 26.07 -4.22
N ARG A 24 -20.14 26.57 -3.35
CA ARG A 24 -20.44 26.99 -1.96
C ARG A 24 -21.58 28.00 -1.80
N HIS A 25 -21.94 28.75 -2.85
CA HIS A 25 -22.95 29.80 -2.82
C HIS A 25 -24.30 29.43 -3.43
N MET A 26 -24.47 28.18 -3.89
CA MET A 26 -25.75 27.68 -4.40
C MET A 26 -26.57 27.03 -3.28
N GLY A 27 -27.89 27.21 -3.31
CA GLY A 27 -28.80 26.66 -2.29
C GLY A 27 -28.84 25.12 -2.20
N GLN A 28 -28.22 24.42 -3.16
CA GLN A 28 -28.08 22.96 -3.20
C GLN A 28 -26.60 22.54 -3.14
N PHE A 29 -25.80 23.18 -2.29
CA PHE A 29 -24.41 22.79 -2.08
C PHE A 29 -24.35 21.36 -1.49
N ALA A 30 -23.62 20.47 -2.17
CA ALA A 30 -23.53 19.05 -1.84
C ALA A 30 -23.16 18.76 -0.39
N PHE A 31 -22.21 19.52 0.14
CA PHE A 31 -21.72 19.33 1.49
C PHE A 31 -22.32 20.35 2.47
N ALA A 32 -23.45 20.98 2.14
CA ALA A 32 -24.15 21.86 3.08
C ALA A 32 -24.81 21.07 4.22
N ASN A 33 -25.47 19.96 3.87
CA ASN A 33 -26.22 19.11 4.81
C ASN A 33 -25.94 17.60 4.66
N VAL A 34 -25.14 17.18 3.67
CA VAL A 34 -24.93 15.77 3.32
C VAL A 34 -23.42 15.49 3.32
N SER A 35 -22.98 14.49 4.09
CA SER A 35 -21.57 14.08 4.14
C SER A 35 -21.23 13.18 2.96
N MET A 36 -19.97 13.15 2.54
CA MET A 36 -19.56 12.24 1.47
C MET A 36 -19.82 10.77 1.82
N GLU A 37 -19.71 10.41 3.09
CA GLU A 37 -20.09 9.09 3.60
C GLU A 37 -21.57 8.77 3.33
N SER A 38 -22.48 9.71 3.59
CA SER A 38 -23.90 9.50 3.32
C SER A 38 -24.21 9.30 1.84
N VAL A 39 -23.45 9.92 0.94
CA VAL A 39 -23.57 9.69 -0.51
C VAL A 39 -23.13 8.25 -0.87
N VAL A 40 -22.00 7.80 -0.33
CA VAL A 40 -21.46 6.45 -0.57
C VAL A 40 -22.36 5.36 0.01
N LEU A 41 -23.00 5.63 1.15
CA LEU A 41 -24.03 4.76 1.76
C LEU A 41 -25.31 4.71 0.90
N GLN A 42 -25.82 5.87 0.46
CA GLN A 42 -27.04 5.95 -0.35
C GLN A 42 -26.89 5.23 -1.70
N ASN A 43 -25.71 5.30 -2.31
CA ASN A 43 -25.39 4.61 -3.56
C ASN A 43 -25.02 3.12 -3.35
N GLY A 44 -25.15 2.59 -2.13
CA GLY A 44 -24.88 1.18 -1.81
C GLY A 44 -23.42 0.75 -1.97
N THR A 45 -22.48 1.69 -2.08
CA THR A 45 -21.04 1.38 -2.27
C THR A 45 -20.40 0.87 -0.97
N VAL A 46 -20.88 1.35 0.17
CA VAL A 46 -20.55 0.85 1.51
C VAL A 46 -21.87 0.48 2.19
N ALA A 47 -21.92 -0.69 2.81
CA ALA A 47 -23.07 -1.04 3.65
C ALA A 47 -23.07 -0.17 4.91
N GLN A 48 -24.23 0.32 5.33
CA GLN A 48 -24.34 1.03 6.60
C GLN A 48 -24.12 0.02 7.72
N VAL A 49 -22.97 0.12 8.41
CA VAL A 49 -22.66 -0.72 9.57
C VAL A 49 -22.20 0.19 10.70
N GLU A 50 -22.96 0.20 11.80
CA GLU A 50 -22.68 1.02 12.98
C GLU A 50 -21.68 0.34 13.95
N SER A 51 -21.29 -0.91 13.65
CA SER A 51 -20.36 -1.73 14.44
C SER A 51 -19.38 -2.49 13.54
N GLY A 52 -18.48 -3.29 14.12
CA GLY A 52 -17.56 -4.15 13.36
C GLY A 52 -16.39 -3.40 12.71
N ALA A 53 -15.88 -3.96 11.62
CA ALA A 53 -14.68 -3.48 10.93
C ALA A 53 -14.86 -2.08 10.33
N PHE A 54 -16.02 -1.79 9.73
CA PHE A 54 -16.29 -0.48 9.12
C PHE A 54 -16.47 0.64 10.15
N ALA A 55 -17.13 0.36 11.28
CA ALA A 55 -17.22 1.32 12.38
C ALA A 55 -15.81 1.60 12.95
N THR A 56 -15.03 0.54 13.16
CA THR A 56 -13.65 0.64 13.65
C THR A 56 -12.77 1.45 12.70
N PHE A 57 -12.87 1.22 11.39
CA PHE A 57 -12.17 2.02 10.37
C PHE A 57 -12.57 3.49 10.43
N ARG A 58 -13.88 3.77 10.43
CA ARG A 58 -14.43 5.12 10.51
C ARG A 58 -13.92 5.85 11.75
N ASP A 59 -13.87 5.13 12.88
CA ASP A 59 -13.47 5.72 14.14
C ASP A 59 -11.96 5.97 14.24
N THR A 60 -11.17 5.20 13.51
CA THR A 60 -9.71 5.21 13.57
C THR A 60 -9.06 6.07 12.50
N ILE A 61 -9.54 6.01 11.25
CA ILE A 61 -8.97 6.70 10.09
C ILE A 61 -9.87 7.85 9.67
N GLY A 62 -11.15 7.58 9.43
CA GLY A 62 -12.11 8.58 9.02
C GLY A 62 -13.26 8.03 8.18
N PRO A 63 -14.26 8.88 7.88
CA PRO A 63 -15.46 8.47 7.15
C PRO A 63 -15.16 8.03 5.71
N PHE A 64 -15.85 6.98 5.26
CA PHE A 64 -15.74 6.49 3.89
C PHE A 64 -16.11 7.60 2.87
N GLY A 65 -15.49 7.54 1.70
CA GLY A 65 -15.61 8.57 0.67
C GLY A 65 -14.81 9.84 0.91
N SER A 66 -14.29 10.08 2.12
CA SER A 66 -13.47 11.27 2.44
C SER A 66 -12.00 10.96 2.73
N VAL A 67 -11.62 9.68 2.69
CA VAL A 67 -10.23 9.25 2.93
C VAL A 67 -9.45 9.30 1.62
N ASP A 68 -8.34 10.02 1.62
CA ASP A 68 -7.40 10.08 0.50
C ASP A 68 -6.46 8.86 0.51
N VAL A 69 -6.18 8.33 -0.68
CA VAL A 69 -5.20 7.24 -0.87
C VAL A 69 -4.02 7.77 -1.67
N LYS A 70 -2.81 7.67 -1.11
CA LYS A 70 -1.57 8.07 -1.78
C LYS A 70 -0.59 6.91 -1.82
N HIS A 71 0.04 6.67 -2.97
CA HIS A 71 1.16 5.74 -3.05
C HIS A 71 2.38 6.30 -2.33
N VAL A 72 3.09 5.48 -1.55
CA VAL A 72 4.31 5.85 -0.85
C VAL A 72 5.51 5.24 -1.59
N ALA A 73 6.41 6.11 -2.06
CA ALA A 73 7.61 5.68 -2.76
C ALA A 73 8.59 4.97 -1.81
N VAL A 74 9.28 3.95 -2.32
CA VAL A 74 10.36 3.27 -1.60
C VAL A 74 11.50 4.26 -1.34
N PRO A 75 12.01 4.39 -0.09
CA PRO A 75 13.14 5.25 0.20
C PRO A 75 14.36 4.91 -0.67
N PRO A 76 15.10 5.91 -1.21
CA PRO A 76 16.27 5.65 -2.04
C PRO A 76 17.38 4.85 -1.33
N SER A 77 17.46 4.92 0.00
CA SER A 77 18.38 4.13 0.83
C SER A 77 18.08 2.63 0.73
N VAL A 78 16.81 2.23 0.82
CA VAL A 78 16.35 0.86 0.65
C VAL A 78 16.72 0.34 -0.73
N VAL A 79 16.48 1.14 -1.78
CA VAL A 79 16.82 0.77 -3.16
C VAL A 79 18.34 0.55 -3.30
N ARG A 80 19.17 1.45 -2.77
CA ARG A 80 20.64 1.31 -2.81
C ARG A 80 21.10 0.05 -2.08
N PHE A 81 20.53 -0.24 -0.90
CA PHE A 81 20.84 -1.44 -0.14
C PHE A 81 20.52 -2.70 -0.94
N VAL A 82 19.26 -2.86 -1.40
CA VAL A 82 18.81 -4.05 -2.14
C VAL A 82 19.58 -4.25 -3.43
N LEU A 83 19.85 -3.17 -4.19
CA LEU A 83 20.67 -3.24 -5.40
C LEU A 83 22.11 -3.68 -5.10
N HIS A 84 22.72 -3.14 -4.04
CA HIS A 84 24.09 -3.51 -3.66
C HIS A 84 24.21 -5.00 -3.33
N VAL A 85 23.25 -5.55 -2.57
CA VAL A 85 23.19 -6.99 -2.28
C VAL A 85 23.02 -7.79 -3.57
N LYS A 86 22.04 -7.42 -4.40
CA LYS A 86 21.71 -8.13 -5.64
C LYS A 86 22.85 -8.13 -6.65
N ASP A 87 23.56 -7.01 -6.79
CA ASP A 87 24.72 -6.89 -7.67
C ASP A 87 25.92 -7.70 -7.17
N THR A 88 26.11 -7.75 -5.85
CA THR A 88 27.16 -8.59 -5.24
C THR A 88 26.86 -10.06 -5.50
N MET A 89 25.63 -10.51 -5.18
CA MET A 89 25.23 -11.90 -5.37
C MET A 89 25.29 -12.31 -6.85
N THR A 90 24.84 -11.44 -7.76
CA THR A 90 24.95 -11.69 -9.21
C THR A 90 26.40 -11.88 -9.64
N ARG A 91 27.30 -10.98 -9.20
CA ARG A 91 28.74 -11.08 -9.52
C ARG A 91 29.37 -12.36 -8.96
N LEU A 92 29.06 -12.71 -7.72
CA LEU A 92 29.57 -13.95 -7.11
C LEU A 92 29.08 -15.20 -7.85
N ARG A 93 27.80 -15.24 -8.23
CA ARG A 93 27.21 -16.34 -9.00
C ARG A 93 27.83 -16.51 -10.38
N THR A 94 28.24 -15.43 -11.04
CA THR A 94 28.94 -15.53 -12.35
C THR A 94 30.36 -16.07 -12.24
N LYS A 95 30.99 -15.99 -11.07
CA LYS A 95 32.38 -16.42 -10.84
C LYS A 95 32.49 -17.86 -10.35
N SER A 96 31.45 -18.40 -9.72
CA SER A 96 31.48 -19.72 -9.10
C SER A 96 30.21 -20.53 -9.38
N LEU A 97 30.38 -21.69 -10.03
CA LEU A 97 29.30 -22.62 -10.31
C LEU A 97 28.75 -23.26 -9.02
N SER A 98 29.62 -23.61 -8.06
CA SER A 98 29.21 -24.21 -6.79
C SER A 98 28.37 -23.23 -5.96
N LEU A 99 28.79 -21.97 -5.87
CA LEU A 99 28.02 -20.91 -5.20
C LEU A 99 26.68 -20.69 -5.90
N SER A 100 26.66 -20.68 -7.24
CA SER A 100 25.40 -20.53 -7.97
C SER A 100 24.43 -21.70 -7.72
N ALA A 101 24.94 -22.93 -7.57
CA ALA A 101 24.14 -24.10 -7.23
C ALA A 101 23.55 -23.98 -5.82
N GLU A 102 24.36 -23.63 -4.81
CA GLU A 102 23.88 -23.42 -3.44
C GLU A 102 22.89 -22.27 -3.32
N TYR A 103 23.16 -21.15 -4.01
CA TYR A 103 22.23 -20.03 -4.08
C TYR A 103 20.88 -20.43 -4.68
N SER A 104 20.89 -21.29 -5.69
CA SER A 104 19.66 -21.78 -6.32
C SER A 104 18.94 -22.82 -5.44
N ALA A 105 19.69 -23.63 -4.68
CA ALA A 105 19.16 -24.61 -3.74
C ALA A 105 18.52 -23.97 -2.49
N MET A 106 18.79 -22.70 -2.23
CA MET A 106 18.02 -21.95 -1.22
C MET A 106 16.55 -21.77 -1.62
N TYR A 107 16.18 -21.97 -2.89
CA TYR A 107 14.80 -21.91 -3.39
C TYR A 107 13.83 -22.78 -2.61
N ASP A 108 12.77 -22.17 -2.05
CA ASP A 108 11.78 -22.85 -1.21
C ASP A 108 10.41 -22.20 -1.37
N PRO A 109 9.43 -22.81 -2.06
CA PRO A 109 8.14 -22.17 -2.39
C PRO A 109 7.21 -21.96 -1.18
N SER A 110 7.61 -22.32 0.04
CA SER A 110 6.74 -22.22 1.20
C SER A 110 6.48 -20.77 1.60
N GLU A 111 5.22 -20.45 1.78
CA GLU A 111 4.77 -19.21 2.38
C GLU A 111 4.71 -19.36 3.90
N PHE A 112 5.04 -18.27 4.60
CA PHE A 112 5.00 -18.22 6.06
C PHE A 112 4.07 -17.11 6.51
N CYS A 113 3.21 -17.39 7.48
CA CYS A 113 2.47 -16.36 8.18
C CYS A 113 3.36 -15.72 9.24
N TYR A 114 3.08 -14.45 9.54
CA TYR A 114 3.72 -13.72 10.62
C TYR A 114 2.67 -13.00 11.44
N ILE A 115 2.91 -12.92 12.75
CA ILE A 115 2.03 -12.23 13.68
C ILE A 115 2.92 -11.51 14.70
N PRO A 116 2.83 -10.18 14.84
CA PRO A 116 3.50 -9.47 15.92
C PRO A 116 3.07 -10.01 17.29
N ALA A 117 4.03 -10.34 18.16
CA ALA A 117 3.75 -10.92 19.48
C ALA A 117 2.82 -10.03 20.33
N SER A 118 2.93 -8.71 20.18
CA SER A 118 2.05 -7.74 20.84
C SER A 118 0.56 -7.94 20.55
N TRP A 119 0.21 -8.49 19.39
CA TRP A 119 -1.19 -8.77 19.05
C TRP A 119 -1.72 -9.94 19.89
N PHE A 120 -0.92 -10.99 20.12
CA PHE A 120 -1.29 -12.08 21.02
C PHE A 120 -1.35 -11.63 22.48
N GLU A 121 -0.39 -10.84 22.93
CA GLU A 121 -0.35 -10.32 24.31
C GLU A 121 -1.54 -9.41 24.63
N SER A 122 -2.11 -8.75 23.62
CA SER A 122 -3.32 -7.94 23.76
C SER A 122 -4.61 -8.76 23.94
N GLY A 123 -4.56 -10.09 23.86
CA GLY A 123 -5.71 -10.98 23.96
C GLY A 123 -6.59 -11.02 22.70
N GLN A 124 -6.13 -10.44 21.59
CA GLN A 124 -6.83 -10.44 20.29
C GLN A 124 -6.41 -11.67 19.50
N VAL A 125 -7.02 -12.82 19.83
CA VAL A 125 -6.58 -14.13 19.35
C VAL A 125 -7.20 -14.51 17.99
N TYR A 126 -8.26 -13.79 17.58
CA TYR A 126 -9.02 -14.11 16.37
C TYR A 126 -8.90 -13.00 15.32
N GLY A 127 -8.67 -13.38 14.06
CA GLY A 127 -8.70 -12.46 12.94
C GLY A 127 -10.14 -12.18 12.50
N ALA A 128 -10.49 -10.90 12.38
CA ALA A 128 -11.76 -10.43 11.83
C ALA A 128 -11.58 -9.84 10.41
N GLY A 129 -10.54 -10.28 9.69
CA GLY A 129 -10.21 -9.85 8.32
C GLY A 129 -8.98 -8.96 8.20
N GLY A 130 -8.28 -9.06 7.07
CA GLY A 130 -7.04 -8.32 6.79
C GLY A 130 -7.16 -7.22 5.74
N ASN A 131 -8.31 -7.11 5.08
CA ASN A 131 -8.56 -6.04 4.12
C ASN A 131 -9.29 -4.88 4.80
N ILE A 132 -8.59 -3.76 4.97
CA ILE A 132 -9.10 -2.55 5.63
C ILE A 132 -10.40 -2.01 4.99
N MET A 133 -10.65 -2.37 3.73
CA MET A 133 -11.79 -1.97 2.91
C MET A 133 -12.97 -2.95 2.95
N CYS A 134 -12.79 -4.14 3.53
CA CYS A 134 -13.80 -5.19 3.59
C CYS A 134 -14.51 -5.19 4.96
N PRO A 135 -15.76 -5.67 5.01
CA PRO A 135 -16.39 -5.94 6.30
C PRO A 135 -15.64 -7.06 7.02
N GLU A 136 -15.94 -7.26 8.30
CA GLU A 136 -15.34 -8.34 9.05
C GLU A 136 -15.58 -9.70 8.38
N SER A 137 -14.53 -10.53 8.35
CA SER A 137 -14.61 -11.90 7.87
C SER A 137 -14.14 -12.85 8.96
N THR A 138 -14.88 -13.92 9.21
CA THR A 138 -14.48 -14.97 10.16
C THR A 138 -13.41 -15.87 9.52
N THR A 139 -12.16 -15.44 9.59
CA THR A 139 -11.01 -16.30 9.26
C THR A 139 -10.36 -16.74 10.57
N TRP A 140 -10.23 -18.04 10.75
CA TRP A 140 -9.58 -18.63 11.92
C TRP A 140 -8.07 -18.37 11.84
N VAL A 141 -7.47 -18.02 12.98
CA VAL A 141 -6.08 -17.57 13.10
C VAL A 141 -5.85 -16.24 12.34
N LEU A 142 -4.86 -15.46 12.74
CA LEU A 142 -4.37 -14.31 11.96
C LEU A 142 -3.67 -14.83 10.68
N GLU A 143 -4.36 -15.68 9.91
CA GLU A 143 -4.07 -16.00 8.51
C GLU A 143 -4.45 -14.76 7.68
N GLY A 144 -3.74 -13.67 7.92
CA GLY A 144 -3.70 -12.63 6.92
C GLY A 144 -2.84 -13.12 5.77
N ASP A 145 -3.12 -12.53 4.62
CA ASP A 145 -2.50 -12.63 3.30
C ASP A 145 -1.02 -12.14 3.31
N PHE A 146 -0.31 -12.64 4.31
CA PHE A 146 1.01 -12.26 4.83
C PHE A 146 2.08 -13.24 4.31
N GLY A 147 1.73 -14.08 3.34
CA GLY A 147 2.67 -14.93 2.63
C GLY A 147 3.73 -14.09 1.91
N PHE A 148 5.00 -14.36 2.20
CA PHE A 148 6.12 -13.79 1.47
C PHE A 148 6.72 -14.81 0.50
N SER A 149 7.06 -14.36 -0.72
CA SER A 149 7.53 -15.20 -1.85
C SER A 149 9.05 -15.39 -1.86
N PRO A 150 9.61 -16.53 -2.29
CA PRO A 150 10.82 -17.01 -1.67
C PRO A 150 12.15 -16.60 -2.33
N VAL A 151 13.13 -16.41 -1.43
CA VAL A 151 14.59 -16.65 -1.56
C VAL A 151 15.46 -15.43 -1.75
N ARG A 152 15.13 -14.56 -2.72
CA ARG A 152 15.90 -13.32 -2.92
C ARG A 152 15.68 -12.33 -1.79
N GLY A 153 14.44 -12.23 -1.30
CA GLY A 153 14.10 -11.43 -0.12
C GLY A 153 14.74 -11.99 1.15
N ARG A 154 14.61 -13.30 1.38
CA ARG A 154 15.15 -14.04 2.56
C ARG A 154 16.62 -13.76 2.81
N LEU A 155 17.48 -14.03 1.83
CA LEU A 155 18.93 -13.83 2.00
C LEU A 155 19.27 -12.36 2.24
N THR A 156 18.63 -11.46 1.48
CA THR A 156 18.85 -10.01 1.63
C THR A 156 18.41 -9.53 3.02
N ALA A 157 17.30 -10.04 3.55
CA ALA A 157 16.79 -9.74 4.87
C ALA A 157 17.69 -10.25 5.99
N VAL A 158 18.19 -11.50 5.89
CA VAL A 158 19.13 -12.05 6.87
C VAL A 158 20.47 -11.32 6.85
N ILE A 159 20.96 -10.94 5.67
CA ILE A 159 22.15 -10.10 5.55
C ILE A 159 21.89 -8.76 6.26
N ALA A 160 20.78 -8.09 5.99
CA ALA A 160 20.46 -6.82 6.64
C ALA A 160 20.42 -6.95 8.16
N LEU A 161 19.68 -7.95 8.66
CA LEU A 161 19.50 -8.20 10.09
C LEU A 161 20.84 -8.48 10.78
N ASN A 162 21.66 -9.36 10.21
CA ASN A 162 22.97 -9.71 10.78
C ASN A 162 23.95 -8.53 10.83
N MET A 163 23.76 -7.51 9.99
CA MET A 163 24.64 -6.34 9.96
C MET A 163 24.18 -5.22 10.90
N VAL A 164 22.88 -5.11 11.16
CA VAL A 164 22.34 -4.11 12.11
C VAL A 164 22.29 -4.66 13.53
N VAL A 165 22.05 -5.97 13.69
CA VAL A 165 22.02 -6.67 14.97
C VAL A 165 23.07 -7.78 14.93
N PRO A 166 24.32 -7.55 15.37
CA PRO A 166 25.42 -8.52 15.25
C PRO A 166 25.22 -9.83 16.04
N SER A 167 24.13 -9.96 16.79
CA SER A 167 23.84 -11.05 17.72
C SER A 167 22.60 -11.88 17.34
N VAL A 168 22.34 -12.06 16.04
CA VAL A 168 21.22 -12.89 15.51
C VAL A 168 21.25 -14.33 16.05
N ASN A 169 22.43 -14.83 16.46
CA ASN A 169 22.59 -16.16 17.06
C ASN A 169 22.01 -16.29 18.48
N THR A 170 21.67 -15.19 19.15
CA THR A 170 21.30 -15.17 20.58
C THR A 170 20.03 -14.40 20.92
N THR A 171 19.45 -13.67 19.96
CA THR A 171 18.27 -12.85 20.20
C THR A 171 17.00 -13.59 19.80
N HIS A 172 15.95 -13.37 20.58
CA HIS A 172 14.58 -13.89 20.50
C HIS A 172 13.84 -13.68 19.14
N GLU A 173 14.55 -13.35 18.07
CA GLU A 173 14.02 -13.04 16.74
C GLU A 173 13.65 -14.30 15.95
N GLY A 174 14.29 -15.44 16.23
CA GLY A 174 13.92 -16.74 15.66
C GLY A 174 12.68 -17.37 16.30
N THR A 175 12.37 -17.03 17.56
CA THR A 175 11.27 -17.65 18.33
C THR A 175 9.90 -17.03 18.09
N ALA A 176 9.85 -15.81 17.53
CA ALA A 176 8.59 -15.20 17.07
C ALA A 176 8.09 -15.82 15.74
N LEU A 177 8.93 -16.63 15.09
CA LEU A 177 8.61 -17.40 13.90
C LEU A 177 8.28 -18.82 14.32
N CYS A 178 7.21 -19.39 13.74
CA CYS A 178 6.64 -20.68 14.12
C CYS A 178 7.70 -21.78 14.39
N PRO A 179 7.42 -22.75 15.29
CA PRO A 179 8.43 -23.67 15.81
C PRO A 179 9.18 -24.48 14.73
N ASN A 180 10.52 -24.51 14.87
CA ASN A 180 11.54 -25.35 14.23
C ASN A 180 11.72 -25.30 12.70
N VAL A 181 10.66 -25.38 11.90
CA VAL A 181 10.78 -25.42 10.42
C VAL A 181 11.04 -24.03 9.85
N CYS A 182 10.38 -23.00 10.40
CA CYS A 182 10.55 -21.63 9.95
C CYS A 182 11.95 -21.11 10.27
N GLN A 183 12.50 -21.41 11.45
CA GLN A 183 13.83 -20.97 11.84
C GLN A 183 14.92 -21.52 10.91
N ALA A 184 14.87 -22.81 10.58
CA ALA A 184 15.85 -23.42 9.68
C ALA A 184 15.83 -22.81 8.26
N LEU A 185 14.64 -22.51 7.74
CA LEU A 185 14.44 -21.98 6.38
C LEU A 185 14.65 -20.46 6.29
N MET A 186 14.19 -19.71 7.29
CA MET A 186 14.24 -18.25 7.30
C MET A 186 15.56 -17.69 7.79
N LEU A 187 16.27 -18.42 8.66
CA LEU A 187 17.46 -17.92 9.34
C LEU A 187 18.70 -18.81 9.12
N ASP A 188 18.64 -20.08 9.48
CA ASP A 188 19.86 -20.92 9.54
C ASP A 188 20.48 -21.17 8.16
N ARG A 189 19.67 -21.46 7.13
CA ARG A 189 20.18 -21.65 5.75
C ARG A 189 20.81 -20.37 5.19
N PRO A 190 20.14 -19.19 5.16
CA PRO A 190 20.79 -17.97 4.66
C PRO A 190 22.00 -17.55 5.49
N LEU A 191 21.97 -17.76 6.81
CA LEU A 191 23.07 -17.40 7.70
C LEU A 191 24.30 -18.29 7.47
N SER A 192 24.10 -19.60 7.26
CA SER A 192 25.20 -20.52 6.91
C SER A 192 25.80 -20.20 5.54
N PHE A 193 24.97 -19.81 4.56
CA PHE A 193 25.45 -19.30 3.27
C PHE A 193 26.29 -18.02 3.44
N LEU A 194 25.83 -17.06 4.26
CA LEU A 194 26.54 -15.81 4.53
C LEU A 194 27.87 -16.02 5.27
N LYS A 195 27.90 -16.95 6.23
CA LYS A 195 29.10 -17.29 7.03
C LYS A 195 30.12 -18.13 6.26
N ASN A 196 29.80 -18.61 5.07
CA ASN A 196 30.72 -19.42 4.28
C ASN A 196 31.87 -18.54 3.74
N SER A 197 33.04 -18.65 4.39
CA SER A 197 34.24 -17.88 4.07
C SER A 197 34.78 -18.15 2.66
N SER A 198 34.43 -19.28 2.03
CA SER A 198 34.83 -19.58 0.65
C SER A 198 34.16 -18.68 -0.39
N TYR A 199 33.04 -18.01 -0.04
CA TYR A 199 32.28 -17.16 -0.95
C TYR A 199 32.56 -15.68 -0.77
N PHE A 200 32.66 -15.24 0.47
CA PHE A 200 32.82 -13.82 0.81
C PHE A 200 34.27 -13.45 1.16
N GLY A 201 35.10 -14.42 1.57
CA GLY A 201 36.48 -14.17 2.05
C GLY A 201 36.53 -13.16 3.20
N ASP A 202 37.70 -12.57 3.42
CA ASP A 202 37.90 -11.47 4.38
C ASP A 202 37.54 -10.10 3.75
N ASN A 203 36.36 -10.01 3.13
CA ASN A 203 35.94 -8.78 2.46
C ASN A 203 35.33 -7.77 3.45
N GLU A 204 36.14 -7.33 4.41
CA GLU A 204 35.74 -6.38 5.48
C GLU A 204 35.12 -5.09 4.91
N VAL A 205 35.60 -4.64 3.75
CA VAL A 205 35.07 -3.46 3.05
C VAL A 205 33.61 -3.69 2.63
N TRP A 206 33.28 -4.88 2.14
CA TRP A 206 31.90 -5.22 1.78
C TRP A 206 31.00 -5.27 3.01
N PHE A 207 31.44 -5.94 4.08
CA PHE A 207 30.69 -6.07 5.33
C PHE A 207 30.42 -4.72 6.02
N SER A 208 31.41 -3.82 6.05
CA SER A 208 31.22 -2.46 6.58
C SER A 208 30.30 -1.60 5.72
N THR A 209 30.43 -1.70 4.38
CA THR A 209 29.56 -0.96 3.44
C THR A 209 28.10 -1.39 3.57
N ILE A 210 27.84 -2.71 3.62
CA ILE A 210 26.48 -3.23 3.70
C ILE A 210 25.83 -2.93 5.05
N ALA A 211 26.61 -2.91 6.14
CA ALA A 211 26.12 -2.51 7.47
C ALA A 211 25.67 -1.04 7.49
N ALA A 212 26.46 -0.13 6.91
CA ALA A 212 26.09 1.27 6.80
C ALA A 212 24.81 1.47 5.94
N LEU A 213 24.71 0.76 4.82
CA LEU A 213 23.53 0.80 3.95
C LEU A 213 22.28 0.25 4.65
N ALA A 214 22.39 -0.88 5.36
CA ALA A 214 21.29 -1.48 6.11
C ALA A 214 20.82 -0.56 7.25
N ALA A 215 21.74 -0.01 8.05
CA ALA A 215 21.39 0.92 9.12
C ALA A 215 20.63 2.16 8.60
N THR A 216 21.09 2.71 7.47
CA THR A 216 20.42 3.86 6.83
C THR A 216 19.04 3.49 6.30
N ALA A 217 18.92 2.34 5.62
CA ALA A 217 17.64 1.86 5.10
C ALA A 217 16.61 1.60 6.21
N GLN A 218 17.03 0.97 7.31
CA GLN A 218 16.17 0.72 8.47
C GLN A 218 15.67 2.03 9.11
N ALA A 219 16.57 3.01 9.30
CA ALA A 219 16.20 4.30 9.85
C ALA A 219 15.20 5.05 8.95
N ASP A 220 15.42 5.04 7.63
CA ASP A 220 14.51 5.69 6.68
C ASP A 220 13.14 5.03 6.62
N VAL A 221 13.05 3.69 6.65
CA VAL A 221 11.75 2.99 6.68
C VAL A 221 11.01 3.28 7.99
N ARG A 222 11.74 3.35 9.12
CA ARG A 222 11.14 3.75 10.39
C ARG A 222 10.60 5.18 10.34
N ASN A 223 11.30 6.11 9.69
CA ASN A 223 10.84 7.49 9.49
C ASN A 223 9.58 7.57 8.62
N VAL A 224 9.44 6.68 7.62
CA VAL A 224 8.20 6.56 6.85
C VAL A 224 7.05 5.99 7.69
N ALA A 225 7.35 5.28 8.78
CA ALA A 225 6.38 4.63 9.66
C ALA A 225 5.43 3.70 8.88
N VAL A 226 6.01 2.79 8.09
CA VAL A 226 5.25 1.76 7.38
C VAL A 226 4.65 0.77 8.38
N GLU A 227 3.39 0.39 8.19
CA GLU A 227 2.64 -0.44 9.12
C GLU A 227 2.02 -1.66 8.43
N VAL A 228 2.03 -2.78 9.15
CA VAL A 228 1.16 -3.93 8.87
C VAL A 228 -0.12 -3.80 9.69
N PHE A 229 -1.23 -4.32 9.17
CA PHE A 229 -2.56 -4.11 9.72
C PHE A 229 -3.40 -5.38 9.69
N GLN A 230 -4.28 -5.55 10.67
CA GLN A 230 -5.31 -6.58 10.71
C GLN A 230 -6.47 -6.15 11.61
N TYR A 231 -7.70 -6.60 11.33
CA TYR A 231 -8.79 -6.53 12.31
C TYR A 231 -8.72 -7.73 13.27
N GLY A 232 -8.80 -7.47 14.57
CA GLY A 232 -8.73 -8.50 15.61
C GLY A 232 -9.96 -8.54 16.51
N THR A 233 -10.28 -9.70 17.06
CA THR A 233 -11.29 -9.85 18.13
C THR A 233 -10.76 -10.76 19.25
N VAL A 234 -11.33 -10.59 20.45
CA VAL A 234 -11.03 -11.44 21.62
C VAL A 234 -11.66 -12.83 21.46
N GLU A 235 -12.84 -12.89 20.85
CA GLU A 235 -13.60 -14.12 20.60
C GLU A 235 -14.06 -14.16 19.13
N SER A 236 -14.24 -15.35 18.57
CA SER A 236 -14.65 -15.55 17.18
C SER A 236 -16.03 -14.99 16.85
N THR A 237 -16.90 -14.81 17.84
CA THR A 237 -18.26 -14.28 17.71
C THR A 237 -18.41 -12.83 18.16
N SER A 238 -17.32 -12.19 18.61
CA SER A 238 -17.39 -10.83 19.12
C SER A 238 -17.65 -9.82 18.00
N SER A 239 -18.61 -8.93 18.22
CA SER A 239 -18.86 -7.77 17.37
C SER A 239 -17.90 -6.60 17.64
N ASN A 240 -17.09 -6.70 18.70
CA ASN A 240 -16.11 -5.69 19.07
C ASN A 240 -14.79 -5.97 18.35
N VAL A 241 -14.64 -5.32 17.19
CA VAL A 241 -13.47 -5.42 16.33
C VAL A 241 -12.43 -4.38 16.76
N THR A 242 -11.18 -4.80 16.83
CA THR A 242 -10.03 -3.93 17.14
C THR A 242 -9.18 -3.68 15.91
N PHE A 243 -8.65 -2.46 15.82
CA PHE A 243 -7.74 -2.06 14.75
C PHE A 243 -6.30 -2.41 15.15
N LEU A 244 -5.82 -3.59 14.75
CA LEU A 244 -4.45 -4.02 15.06
C LEU A 244 -3.51 -3.47 14.00
N ARG A 245 -2.44 -2.81 14.45
CA ARG A 245 -1.37 -2.34 13.59
C ARG A 245 -0.03 -2.58 14.24
N HIS A 246 1.02 -2.67 13.44
CA HIS A 246 2.39 -2.75 13.92
C HIS A 246 3.32 -2.06 12.92
N THR A 247 4.18 -1.18 13.42
CA THR A 247 5.13 -0.42 12.60
C THR A 247 6.37 -1.28 12.30
N LEU A 248 6.84 -1.25 11.06
CA LEU A 248 8.07 -1.95 10.68
C LEU A 248 9.28 -1.36 11.44
N PHE A 249 10.16 -2.26 11.88
CA PHE A 249 11.36 -1.92 12.66
C PHE A 249 11.09 -1.17 13.97
N ASP A 250 9.96 -1.42 14.63
CA ASP A 250 9.66 -0.94 15.99
C ASP A 250 10.75 -1.41 16.98
N GLU A 251 11.29 -0.49 17.78
CA GLU A 251 12.32 -0.80 18.78
C GLU A 251 11.79 -1.62 19.95
N SER A 252 10.49 -1.56 20.21
CA SER A 252 9.84 -2.31 21.28
C SER A 252 9.73 -3.81 20.97
N LEU A 253 9.77 -4.19 19.68
CA LEU A 253 9.67 -5.58 19.23
C LEU A 253 10.78 -5.95 18.22
N PRO A 254 12.05 -6.06 18.65
CA PRO A 254 13.15 -6.53 17.80
C PRO A 254 12.86 -7.90 17.16
N GLY A 255 12.07 -8.73 17.84
CA GLY A 255 11.61 -10.03 17.35
C GLY A 255 10.95 -10.00 15.97
N PHE A 256 10.39 -8.86 15.56
CA PHE A 256 9.73 -8.68 14.26
C PHE A 256 10.64 -8.08 13.17
N HIS A 257 11.91 -7.78 13.48
CA HIS A 257 12.82 -7.12 12.52
C HIS A 257 13.16 -8.00 11.33
N LEU A 258 13.31 -9.33 11.50
CA LEU A 258 13.52 -10.23 10.36
C LEU A 258 12.37 -10.16 9.35
N ILE A 259 11.14 -10.18 9.86
CA ILE A 259 9.94 -10.05 9.03
C ILE A 259 9.87 -8.65 8.41
N SER A 260 10.18 -7.61 9.17
CA SER A 260 10.23 -6.23 8.66
C SER A 260 11.21 -6.10 7.48
N TRP A 261 12.38 -6.75 7.55
CA TRP A 261 13.33 -6.80 6.45
C TRP A 261 12.79 -7.55 5.23
N CYS A 262 12.13 -8.71 5.41
CA CYS A 262 11.49 -9.44 4.31
C CYS A 262 10.45 -8.56 3.59
N LEU A 263 9.55 -7.95 4.34
CA LEU A 263 8.50 -7.07 3.83
C LEU A 263 9.05 -5.82 3.13
N MET A 264 10.10 -5.23 3.68
CA MET A 264 10.79 -4.11 3.07
C MET A 264 11.44 -4.49 1.73
N VAL A 265 12.02 -5.69 1.62
CA VAL A 265 12.57 -6.16 0.33
C VAL A 265 11.45 -6.42 -0.68
N GLU A 266 10.32 -6.99 -0.28
CA GLU A 266 9.16 -7.16 -1.16
C GLU A 266 8.61 -5.82 -1.67
N TRP A 267 8.56 -4.81 -0.78
CA TRP A 267 8.20 -3.44 -1.17
C TRP A 267 9.18 -2.87 -2.20
N CYS A 268 10.49 -3.05 -1.99
CA CYS A 268 11.51 -2.62 -2.95
C CYS A 268 11.43 -3.36 -4.30
N LEU A 269 10.99 -4.63 -4.29
CA LEU A 269 10.83 -5.44 -5.50
C LEU A 269 9.48 -5.20 -6.19
N ALA A 270 8.62 -4.35 -5.64
CA ALA A 270 7.24 -4.10 -6.08
C ALA A 270 6.36 -5.37 -6.07
N GLN A 271 6.66 -6.31 -5.16
CA GLN A 271 5.79 -7.44 -4.84
C GLN A 271 4.73 -7.05 -3.81
N ARG A 272 5.01 -6.01 -3.02
CA ARG A 272 4.05 -5.30 -2.17
C ARG A 272 4.17 -3.81 -2.44
N GLU A 273 3.09 -3.09 -2.18
CA GLU A 273 3.06 -1.64 -2.26
C GLU A 273 2.79 -1.07 -0.88
N VAL A 274 3.17 0.20 -0.67
CA VAL A 274 2.79 0.95 0.52
C VAL A 274 1.85 2.06 0.09
N ILE A 275 0.67 2.10 0.72
CA ILE A 275 -0.33 3.14 0.51
C ILE A 275 -0.54 3.91 1.81
N SER A 276 -0.57 5.24 1.72
CA SER A 276 -0.95 6.14 2.80
C SER A 276 -2.43 6.42 2.70
N LEU A 277 -3.21 5.96 3.68
CA LEU A 277 -4.62 6.27 3.84
C LEU A 277 -4.74 7.45 4.80
N GLN A 278 -5.17 8.60 4.28
CA GLN A 278 -5.21 9.87 5.01
C GLN A 278 -6.67 10.26 5.20
N GLY A 279 -7.20 10.05 6.40
CA GLY A 279 -8.55 10.46 6.78
C GLY A 279 -8.53 11.59 7.81
N ASP A 280 -9.72 12.07 8.16
CA ASP A 280 -9.91 13.19 9.08
C ASP A 280 -9.47 12.89 10.52
N ARG A 281 -9.49 11.61 10.94
CA ARG A 281 -9.15 11.18 12.31
C ARG A 281 -7.74 10.63 12.42
N GLY A 282 -7.24 10.00 11.37
CA GLY A 282 -5.98 9.30 11.42
C GLY A 282 -5.38 9.01 10.05
N THR A 283 -4.11 8.65 10.06
CA THR A 283 -3.38 8.20 8.89
C THR A 283 -2.72 6.86 9.19
N ILE A 284 -2.65 5.99 8.17
CA ILE A 284 -1.88 4.75 8.21
C ILE A 284 -1.10 4.60 6.90
N ASN A 285 0.20 4.29 7.01
CA ASN A 285 1.03 3.93 5.87
C ASN A 285 1.05 2.41 5.73
N LEU A 286 0.00 1.89 5.12
CA LEU A 286 -0.33 0.48 5.04
C LEU A 286 0.50 -0.25 3.98
N LEU A 287 1.18 -1.31 4.37
CA LEU A 287 1.74 -2.29 3.45
C LEU A 287 0.62 -3.22 2.93
N THR A 288 0.52 -3.37 1.61
CA THR A 288 -0.53 -4.19 0.97
C THR A 288 -0.23 -5.69 1.05
N THR A 289 -1.21 -6.51 0.66
CA THR A 289 -1.00 -7.93 0.35
C THR A 289 0.01 -8.11 -0.79
N ASN A 290 0.58 -9.32 -0.90
CA ASN A 290 1.48 -9.68 -1.98
C ASN A 290 0.71 -9.67 -3.31
N SER A 291 1.24 -8.94 -4.30
CA SER A 291 0.79 -9.01 -5.68
C SER A 291 1.84 -9.78 -6.47
N PRO A 292 1.64 -11.09 -6.71
CA PRO A 292 2.61 -11.87 -7.47
C PRO A 292 2.70 -11.34 -8.90
N ASP A 293 3.91 -11.38 -9.46
CA ASP A 293 4.13 -11.02 -10.87
C ASP A 293 3.22 -11.89 -11.76
N VAL A 294 2.31 -11.25 -12.50
CA VAL A 294 1.52 -11.94 -13.52
C VAL A 294 2.38 -12.04 -14.78
N ASP A 295 2.87 -13.24 -15.08
CA ASP A 295 3.67 -13.53 -16.29
C ASP A 295 2.84 -13.54 -17.60
N SER A 296 1.72 -12.81 -17.64
CA SER A 296 0.96 -12.62 -18.86
C SER A 296 1.54 -11.47 -19.68
N LEU A 297 1.71 -11.71 -20.98
CA LEU A 297 2.02 -10.63 -21.91
C LEU A 297 0.83 -9.67 -21.93
N VAL A 298 1.12 -8.38 -21.77
CA VAL A 298 0.11 -7.33 -21.94
C VAL A 298 -0.48 -7.50 -23.34
N ASN A 299 -1.80 -7.68 -23.42
CA ASN A 299 -2.50 -7.76 -24.69
C ASN A 299 -2.31 -6.41 -25.41
N PRO A 300 -1.55 -6.36 -26.53
CA PRO A 300 -1.25 -5.11 -27.20
C PRO A 300 -2.49 -4.46 -27.83
N LEU A 301 -3.61 -5.20 -27.94
CA LEU A 301 -4.91 -4.68 -28.36
C LEU A 301 -5.70 -4.01 -27.23
N GLU A 302 -5.38 -4.31 -25.96
CA GLU A 302 -5.99 -3.66 -24.79
C GLU A 302 -5.14 -2.47 -24.32
N VAL A 303 -3.83 -2.69 -24.18
CA VAL A 303 -2.89 -1.67 -23.71
C VAL A 303 -1.65 -1.68 -24.61
N PRO A 304 -1.41 -0.60 -25.38
CA PRO A 304 -0.19 -0.48 -26.18
C PRO A 304 1.07 -0.65 -25.33
N VAL A 305 2.08 -1.33 -25.86
CA VAL A 305 3.29 -1.75 -25.12
C VAL A 305 4.04 -0.55 -24.49
N ASN A 306 4.01 0.60 -25.16
CA ASN A 306 4.57 1.85 -24.64
C ASN A 306 3.81 2.40 -23.42
N VAL A 307 2.47 2.26 -23.36
CA VAL A 307 1.67 2.59 -22.16
C VAL A 307 2.09 1.70 -21.01
N ALA A 308 2.11 0.39 -21.24
CA ALA A 308 2.42 -0.58 -20.19
C ALA A 308 3.83 -0.34 -19.63
N SER A 309 4.79 -0.05 -20.51
CA SER A 309 6.17 0.27 -20.12
C SER A 309 6.24 1.58 -19.33
N TYR A 310 5.49 2.61 -19.75
CA TYR A 310 5.44 3.90 -19.08
C TYR A 310 4.81 3.80 -17.68
N ILE A 311 3.67 3.13 -17.55
CA ILE A 311 2.99 2.88 -16.27
C ILE A 311 3.92 2.09 -15.34
N ARG A 312 4.55 1.02 -15.83
CA ARG A 312 5.47 0.19 -15.04
C ARG A 312 6.67 0.98 -14.51
N TYR A 313 7.20 1.92 -15.29
CA TYR A 313 8.29 2.80 -14.85
C TYR A 313 7.84 3.79 -13.78
N HIS A 314 6.66 4.41 -13.95
CA HIS A 314 6.15 5.42 -13.02
C HIS A 314 5.74 4.82 -11.67
N LEU A 315 5.10 3.64 -11.68
CA LEU A 315 4.77 2.90 -10.45
C LEU A 315 6.03 2.52 -9.69
N ARG A 316 7.06 2.00 -10.37
CA ARG A 316 8.35 1.67 -9.75
C ARG A 316 9.12 2.89 -9.24
N GLY A 317 8.95 4.04 -9.87
CA GLY A 317 9.53 5.32 -9.45
C GLY A 317 8.77 6.04 -8.33
N GLY A 318 7.60 5.52 -7.92
CA GLY A 318 6.76 6.13 -6.89
C GLY A 318 6.14 7.48 -7.30
N LEU A 319 6.02 7.75 -8.60
CA LEU A 319 5.42 8.99 -9.11
C LEU A 319 3.89 8.91 -9.00
N SER A 320 3.28 10.01 -8.56
CA SER A 320 1.83 10.09 -8.33
C SER A 320 1.05 9.85 -9.63
N MET A 321 -0.06 9.09 -9.56
CA MET A 321 -0.97 8.91 -10.70
C MET A 321 -1.49 10.24 -11.26
N PHE A 322 -1.42 11.33 -10.51
CA PHE A 322 -1.76 12.68 -10.99
C PHE A 322 -0.83 13.16 -12.11
N GLU A 323 0.47 12.83 -12.04
CA GLU A 323 1.43 13.15 -13.10
C GLU A 323 1.22 12.23 -14.30
N LEU A 324 0.91 10.95 -14.04
CA LEU A 324 0.51 10.01 -15.08
C LEU A 324 -0.73 10.52 -15.81
N ASN A 325 -1.76 11.03 -15.12
CA ASN A 325 -2.97 11.55 -15.75
C ASN A 325 -2.72 12.81 -16.60
N ARG A 326 -1.76 13.68 -16.21
CA ARG A 326 -1.39 14.84 -17.02
C ARG A 326 -0.68 14.47 -18.32
N VAL A 327 0.20 13.47 -18.28
CA VAL A 327 0.92 13.00 -19.49
C VAL A 327 0.04 12.06 -20.32
N ALA A 328 -0.69 11.16 -19.65
CA ALA A 328 -1.62 10.22 -20.28
C ALA A 328 -2.81 10.96 -20.92
N GLY A 329 -3.36 11.98 -20.26
CA GLY A 329 -4.42 12.80 -20.82
C GLY A 329 -3.99 13.50 -22.11
N VAL A 330 -2.82 14.15 -22.09
CA VAL A 330 -2.32 14.94 -23.25
C VAL A 330 -1.91 14.06 -24.42
N VAL A 331 -1.20 12.95 -24.16
CA VAL A 331 -0.67 12.09 -25.21
C VAL A 331 -1.73 11.15 -25.79
N TRP A 332 -2.73 10.73 -25.00
CA TRP A 332 -3.58 9.58 -25.36
C TRP A 332 -5.04 9.93 -25.63
N VAL A 333 -5.61 10.94 -24.96
CA VAL A 333 -6.92 11.48 -25.35
C VAL A 333 -6.79 12.23 -26.69
N GLY A 334 -5.56 12.65 -27.03
CA GLY A 334 -5.27 13.40 -28.24
C GLY A 334 -5.60 14.88 -28.07
N HIS A 335 -4.72 15.74 -28.58
CA HIS A 335 -4.84 17.19 -28.46
C HIS A 335 -6.20 17.72 -28.95
N THR A 336 -6.78 17.09 -29.97
CA THR A 336 -8.08 17.49 -30.55
C THR A 336 -9.25 17.28 -29.58
N LEU A 337 -9.31 16.14 -28.88
CA LEU A 337 -10.39 15.87 -27.92
C LEU A 337 -10.23 16.72 -26.65
N LEU A 338 -8.99 16.97 -26.21
CA LEU A 338 -8.73 17.91 -25.12
C LEU A 338 -9.11 19.34 -25.49
N PHE A 339 -8.85 19.77 -26.73
CA PHE A 339 -9.25 21.08 -27.24
C PHE A 339 -10.78 21.21 -27.28
N VAL A 340 -11.49 20.21 -27.78
CA VAL A 340 -12.97 20.18 -27.79
C VAL A 340 -13.52 20.23 -26.36
N ARG A 341 -12.93 19.48 -25.42
CA ARG A 341 -13.31 19.51 -24.00
C ARG A 341 -13.07 20.90 -23.37
N GLY A 342 -11.94 21.54 -23.69
CA GLY A 342 -11.64 22.91 -23.26
C GLY A 342 -12.63 23.94 -23.80
N LEU A 343 -12.98 23.84 -25.09
CA LEU A 343 -14.01 24.67 -25.73
C LEU A 343 -15.38 24.49 -25.10
N ALA A 344 -15.79 23.26 -24.81
CA ALA A 344 -17.05 22.97 -24.13
C ALA A 344 -17.07 23.56 -22.71
N ALA A 345 -15.97 23.44 -21.95
CA ALA A 345 -15.84 24.02 -20.63
C ALA A 345 -15.92 25.56 -20.65
N ILE A 346 -15.21 26.21 -21.58
CA ILE A 346 -15.27 27.67 -21.76
C ILE A 346 -16.69 28.10 -22.16
N SER A 347 -17.36 27.34 -23.03
CA SER A 347 -18.73 27.62 -23.46
C SER A 347 -19.72 27.55 -22.29
N LEU A 348 -19.55 26.56 -21.40
CA LEU A 348 -20.37 26.42 -20.19
C LEU A 348 -20.09 27.54 -19.18
N LEU A 349 -18.83 27.89 -18.94
CA LEU A 349 -18.45 29.01 -18.06
C LEU A 349 -18.82 30.39 -18.63
N SER A 350 -19.03 30.49 -19.95
CA SER A 350 -19.42 31.73 -20.64
C SER A 350 -20.92 32.01 -20.60
N THR A 351 -21.73 31.16 -19.96
CA THR A 351 -23.17 31.43 -19.81
C THR A 351 -23.39 32.48 -18.72
N GLN A 352 -23.79 33.70 -19.13
CA GLN A 352 -24.20 34.75 -18.20
C GLN A 352 -25.50 34.34 -17.47
N VAL A 353 -25.60 34.73 -16.19
CA VAL A 353 -26.80 34.55 -15.36
C VAL A 353 -27.98 35.28 -16.01
N LEU A 354 -28.97 34.53 -16.50
CA LEU A 354 -30.23 35.08 -17.01
C LEU A 354 -31.07 35.59 -15.83
N THR A 355 -31.06 36.90 -15.59
CA THR A 355 -32.00 37.56 -14.68
C THR A 355 -33.36 37.73 -15.37
N LEU A 356 -34.33 36.91 -14.97
CA LEU A 356 -35.73 37.04 -15.40
C LEU A 356 -36.38 38.25 -14.70
N THR A 357 -36.71 39.30 -15.45
CA THR A 357 -37.55 40.40 -14.97
C THR A 357 -39.03 40.07 -15.22
N PRO A 358 -39.88 39.99 -14.19
CA PRO A 358 -41.31 39.79 -14.39
C PRO A 358 -41.93 41.06 -14.96
N VAL A 359 -42.45 40.99 -16.20
CA VAL A 359 -43.28 42.05 -16.77
C VAL A 359 -44.73 41.73 -16.42
N GLY A 360 -45.21 42.31 -15.32
CA GLY A 360 -46.62 42.23 -14.93
C GLY A 360 -47.47 43.11 -15.83
N TYR A 361 -48.38 42.51 -16.61
CA TYR A 361 -49.45 43.25 -17.27
C TYR A 361 -50.50 43.63 -16.22
N GLN A 362 -50.66 44.93 -15.97
CA GLN A 362 -51.79 45.47 -15.19
C GLN A 362 -53.09 45.30 -15.99
N CYS A 363 -54.01 44.48 -15.50
CA CYS A 363 -55.39 44.46 -15.97
C CYS A 363 -56.08 45.76 -15.55
N ILE A 364 -56.40 46.62 -16.53
CA ILE A 364 -57.26 47.79 -16.35
C ILE A 364 -58.72 47.29 -16.32
N PRO A 365 -59.53 47.60 -15.29
CA PRO A 365 -60.94 47.21 -15.27
C PRO A 365 -61.76 48.06 -16.27
N PRO A 366 -62.81 47.48 -16.88
CA PRO A 366 -63.66 48.19 -17.83
C PRO A 366 -64.51 49.28 -17.15
N PRO A 367 -64.99 50.28 -17.93
CA PRO A 367 -65.55 51.54 -17.44
C PRO A 367 -66.86 51.40 -16.65
#